data_AF-A0A7S1K842-F1
#
_entry.id   AF-A0A7S1K842-F1
#
_cell.length_a   1.000
_cell.length_b   1.000
_cell.length_c   1.000
_cell.angle_alpha   90.00
_cell.angle_beta   90.00
_cell.angle_gamma   90.00
#
_symmetry.space_group_name_H-M   'P 1'
#
loop_
_entity.id
_entity.type
_entity.pdbx_description
1 polymer ?
#
loop_
_entity_poly.entity_id
_entity_poly.type
_entity_poly.pdbx_seq_one_letter_code
_entity_poly.pdbx_strand_id
1 'polypeptide(L)'
;HRQTLDTVMQELQNVQRCHKEQLERKHRAYEQLRAEYTSQREDYNKAVEARDELAKQCHKKEDELDALRRVQGSVSEAQALASLREEVARLRRNEASMEADTKRAVKDKQEMKQTYEQTECAYEDEIKSKEAKVTESAKTVIAKEKEIE
;
A
#
# COMPACT_ATOMS: atom_id res chain seq x y z
N HIS A 1 13.79 -10.53 -52.21
CA HIS A 1 14.31 -9.46 -51.33
C HIS A 1 13.22 -8.53 -50.82
N ARG A 2 12.43 -7.85 -51.67
CA ARG A 2 11.36 -6.93 -51.23
C ARG A 2 10.28 -7.58 -50.35
N GLN A 3 9.72 -8.72 -50.77
CA GLN A 3 8.75 -9.47 -49.95
C GLN A 3 9.31 -9.92 -48.59
N THR A 4 10.59 -10.26 -48.52
CA THR A 4 11.25 -10.67 -47.27
C THR A 4 11.40 -9.48 -46.33
N LEU A 5 11.77 -8.31 -46.84
CA LEU A 5 11.87 -7.08 -46.07
C LEU A 5 10.49 -6.63 -45.54
N ASP A 6 9.46 -6.67 -46.38
CA ASP A 6 8.09 -6.33 -46.01
C ASP A 6 7.56 -7.25 -44.89
N THR A 7 7.87 -8.56 -44.98
CA THR A 7 7.52 -9.53 -43.93
C THR A 7 8.20 -9.19 -42.60
N VAL A 8 9.50 -8.90 -42.63
CA VAL A 8 10.28 -8.55 -41.42
C VAL A 8 9.77 -7.24 -40.79
N MET A 9 9.48 -6.21 -41.59
CA MET A 9 8.93 -4.95 -41.08
C MET A 9 7.56 -5.15 -40.42
N GLN A 10 6.71 -5.98 -41.01
CA GLN A 10 5.38 -6.26 -40.48
C GLN A 10 5.46 -7.04 -39.15
N GLU A 11 6.36 -8.02 -39.05
CA GLU A 11 6.63 -8.72 -37.80
C GLU A 11 7.15 -7.77 -36.71
N LEU A 12 8.07 -6.87 -37.07
CA LEU A 12 8.61 -5.86 -36.14
C LEU A 12 7.50 -4.95 -35.58
N GLN A 13 6.59 -4.48 -36.45
CA GLN A 13 5.45 -3.66 -36.04
C GLN A 13 4.47 -4.42 -35.14
N ASN A 14 4.23 -5.72 -35.41
CA ASN A 14 3.39 -6.56 -34.56
C ASN A 14 4.01 -6.75 -33.18
N VAL A 15 5.32 -6.97 -33.10
CA VAL A 15 6.06 -7.07 -31.83
C VAL A 15 5.99 -5.75 -31.06
N GLN A 16 6.23 -4.61 -31.72
CA GLN A 16 6.14 -3.29 -31.09
C GLN A 16 4.73 -3.01 -30.54
N ARG A 17 3.67 -3.39 -31.26
CA ARG A 17 2.28 -3.22 -30.82
C ARG A 17 1.95 -4.10 -29.61
N CYS A 18 2.30 -5.39 -29.67
CA CYS A 18 2.12 -6.31 -28.55
C CYS A 18 2.86 -5.81 -27.30
N HIS A 19 4.07 -5.28 -27.47
CA HIS A 19 4.83 -4.67 -26.37
C HIS A 19 4.14 -3.46 -25.77
N LYS A 20 3.62 -2.55 -26.60
CA LYS A 20 2.87 -1.38 -26.14
C LYS A 20 1.66 -1.80 -25.31
N GLU A 21 0.88 -2.78 -25.79
CA GLU A 21 -0.29 -3.29 -25.08
C GLU A 21 0.08 -3.94 -23.73
N GLN A 22 1.17 -4.70 -23.68
CA GLN A 22 1.66 -5.28 -22.43
C GLN A 22 2.10 -4.21 -21.43
N LEU A 23 2.80 -3.17 -21.89
CA LEU A 23 3.20 -2.03 -21.04
C LEU A 23 1.98 -1.30 -20.48
N GLU A 24 0.98 -1.03 -21.30
CA GLU A 24 -0.26 -0.38 -20.85
C GLU A 24 -1.02 -1.22 -19.82
N ARG A 25 -1.06 -2.55 -19.97
CA ARG A 25 -1.68 -3.45 -18.98
C ARG A 25 -0.93 -3.41 -17.64
N LYS A 26 0.41 -3.45 -17.70
CA LYS A 26 1.28 -3.39 -16.53
C LYS A 26 1.18 -2.04 -15.81
N HIS A 27 1.16 -0.95 -16.57
CA HIS A 27 0.97 0.40 -16.03
C HIS A 27 -0.38 0.53 -15.29
N ARG A 28 -1.47 0.04 -15.88
CA ARG A 28 -2.78 0.01 -15.21
C ARG A 28 -2.76 -0.81 -13.92
N ALA A 29 -2.09 -1.96 -13.91
CA ALA A 29 -1.96 -2.78 -12.70
C ALA A 29 -1.18 -2.04 -11.59
N TYR A 30 -0.13 -1.31 -11.95
CA TYR A 30 0.62 -0.49 -11.01
C TYR A 30 -0.21 0.69 -10.47
N GLU A 31 -0.97 1.37 -11.33
CA GLU A 31 -1.88 2.45 -10.90
C GLU A 31 -2.96 1.94 -9.94
N GLN A 32 -3.51 0.74 -10.19
CA GLN A 32 -4.44 0.08 -9.28
C GLN A 32 -3.80 -0.22 -7.93
N LEU A 33 -2.62 -0.84 -7.92
CA LEU A 33 -1.89 -1.15 -6.69
C LEU A 33 -1.54 0.13 -5.89
N ARG A 34 -1.16 1.20 -6.60
CA ARG A 34 -0.89 2.52 -5.99
C ARG A 34 -2.15 3.11 -5.36
N ALA A 35 -3.31 2.98 -6.00
CA ALA A 35 -4.58 3.44 -5.45
C ALA A 35 -4.96 2.65 -4.19
N GLU A 36 -4.82 1.31 -4.22
CA GLU A 36 -5.07 0.43 -3.07
C GLU A 36 -4.15 0.78 -1.88
N TYR A 37 -2.86 0.96 -2.13
CA TYR A 37 -1.90 1.37 -1.10
C TYR A 37 -2.25 2.74 -0.49
N THR A 38 -2.69 3.69 -1.32
CA THR A 38 -3.09 5.02 -0.85
C THR A 38 -4.32 4.93 0.04
N SER A 39 -5.34 4.16 -0.37
CA SER A 39 -6.54 3.91 0.42
C SER A 39 -6.22 3.26 1.77
N GLN A 40 -5.42 2.19 1.78
CA GLN A 40 -5.04 1.52 3.03
C GLN A 40 -4.25 2.42 3.96
N ARG A 41 -3.40 3.29 3.41
CA ARG A 41 -2.67 4.30 4.21
C ARG A 41 -3.62 5.28 4.89
N GLU A 42 -4.68 5.71 4.21
CA GLU A 42 -5.70 6.59 4.80
C GLU A 42 -6.48 5.88 5.90
N ASP A 43 -6.89 4.64 5.67
CA ASP A 43 -7.61 3.85 6.69
C ASP A 43 -6.75 3.60 7.92
N TYR A 44 -5.46 3.32 7.72
CA TYR A 44 -4.49 3.23 8.81
C TYR A 44 -4.41 4.52 9.63
N ASN A 45 -4.30 5.68 8.97
CA ASN A 45 -4.23 6.96 9.67
C ASN A 45 -5.50 7.23 10.50
N LYS A 46 -6.68 6.94 9.94
CA LYS A 46 -7.95 7.05 10.68
C LYS A 46 -8.00 6.14 11.90
N ALA A 47 -7.48 4.91 11.79
CA ALA A 47 -7.43 3.97 12.91
C ALA A 47 -6.50 4.47 14.03
N VAL A 48 -5.35 5.06 13.68
CA VAL A 48 -4.42 5.66 14.65
C VAL A 48 -5.08 6.85 15.35
N GLU A 49 -5.73 7.76 14.62
CA GLU A 49 -6.43 8.91 15.19
C GLU A 49 -7.54 8.46 16.17
N ALA A 50 -8.34 7.45 15.79
CA ALA A 50 -9.38 6.89 16.64
C ALA A 50 -8.81 6.24 17.92
N ARG A 51 -7.66 5.56 17.82
CA ARG A 51 -6.97 4.98 18.98
C ARG A 51 -6.48 6.09 19.93
N ASP A 52 -5.84 7.12 19.40
CA ASP A 52 -5.30 8.22 20.21
C ASP A 52 -6.42 9.00 20.91
N GLU A 53 -7.58 9.15 20.27
CA GLU A 53 -8.77 9.73 20.90
C GLU A 53 -9.33 8.85 22.02
N LEU A 54 -9.38 7.53 21.82
CA LEU A 54 -9.82 6.58 22.85
C LEU A 54 -8.89 6.61 24.07
N ALA A 55 -7.57 6.69 23.85
CA ALA A 55 -6.58 6.79 24.92
C ALA A 55 -6.76 8.08 25.76
N LYS A 56 -7.05 9.22 25.12
CA LYS A 56 -7.40 10.46 25.84
C LYS A 56 -8.66 10.31 26.70
N GLN A 57 -9.67 9.61 26.17
CA GLN A 57 -10.90 9.34 26.93
C GLN A 57 -10.65 8.40 28.11
N CYS A 58 -9.81 7.37 27.96
CA CYS A 58 -9.33 6.53 29.06
C CYS A 58 -8.72 7.38 30.17
N HIS A 59 -7.73 8.23 29.85
CA HIS A 59 -7.05 9.07 30.84
C HIS A 59 -8.01 10.03 31.54
N LYS A 60 -8.91 10.68 30.80
CA LYS A 60 -9.92 11.55 31.40
C LYS A 60 -10.82 10.79 32.41
N LYS A 61 -11.20 9.56 32.08
CA LYS A 61 -12.00 8.70 32.98
C LYS A 61 -11.20 8.19 34.18
N GLU A 62 -9.91 7.95 34.02
CA GLU A 62 -9.01 7.64 35.13
C GLU A 62 -8.87 8.83 36.10
N ASP A 63 -8.74 10.05 35.57
CA ASP A 63 -8.71 11.27 36.38
C ASP A 63 -10.02 11.49 37.15
N GLU A 64 -11.18 11.27 36.49
CA GLU A 64 -12.51 11.33 37.12
C GLU A 64 -12.64 10.28 38.25
N LEU A 65 -12.13 9.06 38.04
CA LEU A 65 -12.08 8.01 39.06
C LEU A 65 -11.24 8.41 40.26
N ASP A 66 -10.05 8.95 40.02
CA ASP A 66 -9.14 9.33 41.09
C ASP A 66 -9.66 10.53 41.87
N ALA A 67 -10.37 11.46 41.22
CA ALA A 67 -11.10 12.53 41.90
C ALA A 67 -12.19 11.97 42.83
N LEU A 68 -13.03 11.05 42.33
CA LEU A 68 -14.07 10.39 43.13
C LEU A 68 -13.49 9.55 44.29
N ARG A 69 -12.34 8.90 44.10
CA ARG A 69 -11.66 8.16 45.18
C ARG A 69 -11.21 9.07 46.33
N ARG A 70 -10.82 10.31 46.02
CA ARG A 70 -10.39 11.31 47.02
C ARG A 70 -11.57 11.90 47.78
N VAL A 71 -12.75 11.95 47.15
CA VAL A 71 -14.01 12.39 47.77
C VAL A 71 -14.70 11.15 48.36
N GLN A 72 -14.23 10.66 49.51
CA GLN A 72 -14.94 9.61 50.25
C GLN A 72 -16.12 10.21 51.02
N GLY A 73 -17.37 9.95 50.63
CA GLY A 73 -18.53 10.49 51.35
C GLY A 73 -19.86 9.73 51.32
N SER A 74 -20.22 8.93 50.30
CA SER A 74 -21.59 8.39 50.22
C SER A 74 -21.77 7.10 49.41
N VAL A 75 -22.88 6.40 49.65
CA VAL A 75 -23.29 5.18 48.91
C VAL A 75 -23.48 5.46 47.42
N SER A 76 -23.93 6.67 47.03
CA SER A 76 -24.07 7.05 45.62
C SER A 76 -22.72 7.25 44.92
N GLU A 77 -21.71 7.77 45.64
CA GLU A 77 -20.34 7.87 45.13
C GLU A 77 -19.72 6.49 44.94
N ALA A 78 -19.97 5.52 45.83
CA ALA A 78 -19.50 4.15 45.65
C ALA A 78 -20.10 3.48 44.39
N GLN A 79 -21.37 3.74 44.09
CA GLN A 79 -22.01 3.30 42.85
C GLN A 79 -21.43 3.99 41.61
N ALA A 80 -21.21 5.31 41.66
CA ALA A 80 -20.56 6.05 40.58
C ALA A 80 -19.13 5.54 40.31
N LEU A 81 -18.38 5.21 41.36
CA LEU A 81 -17.02 4.68 41.30
C LEU A 81 -16.99 3.26 40.73
N ALA A 82 -18.00 2.43 41.01
CA ALA A 82 -18.17 1.11 40.40
C ALA A 82 -18.46 1.22 38.89
N SER A 83 -19.40 2.08 38.50
CA SER A 83 -19.74 2.31 37.08
C SER A 83 -18.54 2.84 36.29
N LEU A 84 -17.79 3.81 36.82
CA LEU A 84 -16.60 4.33 36.14
C LEU A 84 -15.48 3.28 36.03
N ARG A 85 -15.30 2.40 37.02
CA ARG A 85 -14.33 1.29 36.94
C ARG A 85 -14.68 0.35 35.79
N GLU A 86 -15.96 0.06 35.62
CA GLU A 86 -16.45 -0.80 34.55
C GLU A 86 -16.27 -0.13 33.17
N GLU A 87 -16.55 1.18 33.08
CA GLU A 87 -16.29 2.01 31.90
C GLU A 87 -14.81 2.02 31.53
N VAL A 88 -13.90 2.25 32.48
CA VAL A 88 -12.44 2.22 32.24
C VAL A 88 -11.98 0.83 31.83
N ALA A 89 -12.48 -0.23 32.47
CA ALA A 89 -12.14 -1.60 32.09
C ALA A 89 -12.65 -1.95 30.68
N ARG A 90 -13.78 -1.38 30.25
CA ARG A 90 -14.30 -1.50 28.88
C ARG A 90 -13.44 -0.73 27.89
N LEU A 91 -13.10 0.52 28.20
CA LEU A 91 -12.26 1.35 27.33
C LEU A 91 -10.86 0.77 27.15
N ARG A 92 -10.23 0.25 28.21
CA ARG A 92 -8.92 -0.44 28.11
C ARG A 92 -8.96 -1.69 27.23
N ARG A 93 -10.06 -2.46 27.27
CA ARG A 93 -10.25 -3.60 26.36
C ARG A 93 -10.37 -3.15 24.91
N ASN A 94 -11.11 -2.07 24.67
CA ASN A 94 -11.24 -1.49 23.34
C ASN A 94 -9.90 -0.93 22.83
N GLU A 95 -9.12 -0.28 23.70
CA GLU A 95 -7.79 0.24 23.38
C GLU A 95 -6.84 -0.90 22.98
N ALA A 96 -6.81 -1.99 23.74
CA ALA A 96 -6.01 -3.17 23.40
C ALA A 96 -6.44 -3.80 22.05
N SER A 97 -7.74 -3.83 21.75
CA SER A 97 -8.25 -4.29 20.45
C SER A 97 -7.79 -3.38 19.32
N MET A 98 -7.96 -2.08 19.47
CA MET A 98 -7.53 -1.07 18.50
C MET A 98 -6.02 -1.10 18.28
N GLU A 99 -5.23 -1.32 19.32
CA GLU A 99 -3.78 -1.47 19.22
C GLU A 99 -3.40 -2.73 18.41
N ALA A 100 -4.10 -3.85 18.62
CA ALA A 100 -3.90 -5.06 17.84
C ALA A 100 -4.26 -4.86 16.36
N ASP A 101 -5.39 -4.21 16.08
CA ASP A 101 -5.82 -3.87 14.72
C ASP A 101 -4.82 -2.92 14.03
N THR A 102 -4.32 -1.92 14.77
CA THR A 102 -3.28 -1.00 14.28
C THR A 102 -1.99 -1.74 13.94
N LYS A 103 -1.53 -2.65 14.81
CA LYS A 103 -0.32 -3.46 14.57
C LYS A 103 -0.46 -4.35 13.33
N ARG A 104 -1.64 -4.96 13.13
CA ARG A 104 -1.93 -5.75 11.92
C ARG A 104 -1.89 -4.86 10.68
N ALA A 105 -2.55 -3.70 10.71
CA ALA A 105 -2.53 -2.76 9.59
C ALA A 105 -1.11 -2.22 9.26
N VAL A 106 -0.24 -2.00 10.25
CA VAL A 106 1.18 -1.66 10.01
C VAL A 106 1.88 -2.78 9.24
N LYS A 107 1.66 -4.03 9.66
CA LYS A 107 2.29 -5.20 9.04
C LYS A 107 1.81 -5.37 7.60
N ASP A 108 0.50 -5.32 7.37
CA ASP A 108 -0.10 -5.44 6.04
C ASP A 108 0.44 -4.34 5.10
N LYS A 109 0.56 -3.10 5.60
CA LYS A 109 1.15 -1.98 4.87
C LYS A 109 2.63 -2.21 4.54
N GLN A 110 3.42 -2.75 5.46
CA GLN A 110 4.84 -3.05 5.21
C GLN A 110 5.02 -4.15 4.17
N GLU A 111 4.22 -5.21 4.25
CA GLU A 111 4.22 -6.32 3.28
C GLU A 111 3.80 -5.83 1.89
N MET A 112 2.77 -4.98 1.81
CA MET A 112 2.35 -4.38 0.55
C MET A 112 3.42 -3.46 -0.03
N LYS A 113 4.07 -2.64 0.80
CA LYS A 113 5.18 -1.78 0.37
C LYS A 113 6.33 -2.59 -0.21
N GLN A 114 6.75 -3.68 0.44
CA GLN A 114 7.80 -4.55 -0.09
C GLN A 114 7.40 -5.17 -1.43
N THR A 115 6.17 -5.67 -1.53
CA THR A 115 5.64 -6.26 -2.77
C THR A 115 5.65 -5.24 -3.92
N TYR A 116 5.25 -4.00 -3.62
CA TYR A 116 5.29 -2.89 -4.57
C TYR A 116 6.70 -2.59 -5.05
N GLU A 117 7.65 -2.40 -4.13
CA GLU A 117 9.05 -2.10 -4.47
C GLU A 117 9.71 -3.23 -5.29
N GLN A 118 9.44 -4.49 -4.95
CA GLN A 118 9.91 -5.64 -5.73
C GLN A 118 9.32 -5.66 -7.15
N THR A 119 8.03 -5.37 -7.25
CA THR A 119 7.32 -5.32 -8.53
C THR A 119 7.83 -4.16 -9.39
N GLU A 120 8.10 -2.99 -8.79
CA GLU A 120 8.68 -1.82 -9.43
C GLU A 120 10.09 -2.10 -9.96
N CYS A 121 10.99 -2.66 -9.15
CA CYS A 121 12.32 -3.05 -9.61
C CYS A 121 12.27 -4.08 -10.75
N ALA A 122 11.43 -5.11 -10.63
CA ALA A 122 11.26 -6.10 -11.69
C ALA A 122 10.76 -5.46 -13.00
N TYR A 123 9.88 -4.46 -12.91
CA TYR A 123 9.44 -3.69 -14.07
C TYR A 123 10.55 -2.88 -14.70
N GLU A 124 11.34 -2.16 -13.91
CA GLU A 124 12.46 -1.36 -14.42
C GLU A 124 13.50 -2.23 -15.14
N ASP A 125 13.84 -3.39 -14.57
CA ASP A 125 14.79 -4.32 -15.16
C ASP A 125 14.26 -4.92 -16.47
N GLU A 126 12.97 -5.25 -16.52
CA GLU A 126 12.34 -5.77 -17.73
C GLU A 126 12.28 -4.71 -18.85
N ILE A 127 12.02 -3.44 -18.51
CA ILE A 127 12.06 -2.32 -19.46
C ILE A 127 13.48 -2.16 -20.01
N LYS A 128 14.50 -2.05 -19.14
CA LYS A 128 15.91 -1.90 -19.56
C LYS A 128 16.39 -3.06 -20.44
N SER A 129 16.07 -4.30 -20.06
CA SER A 129 16.40 -5.49 -20.84
C SER A 129 15.76 -5.47 -22.24
N LYS A 130 14.51 -5.00 -22.34
CA LYS A 130 13.79 -4.91 -23.61
C LYS A 130 14.29 -3.76 -24.48
N GLU A 131 14.61 -2.61 -23.91
CA GLU A 131 15.24 -1.48 -24.62
C GLU A 131 16.59 -1.90 -25.23
N ALA A 132 17.38 -2.68 -24.50
CA ALA A 132 18.63 -3.25 -25.02
C ALA A 132 18.38 -4.15 -26.24
N LYS A 133 17.40 -5.06 -26.18
CA LYS A 133 17.05 -5.96 -27.30
C LYS A 133 16.54 -5.20 -28.52
N VAL A 134 15.71 -4.17 -28.33
CA VAL A 134 15.23 -3.32 -29.43
C VAL A 134 16.39 -2.57 -30.08
N THR A 135 17.31 -2.02 -29.28
CA THR A 135 18.48 -1.32 -29.77
C THR A 135 19.40 -2.25 -30.56
N GLU A 136 19.61 -3.48 -30.09
CA GLU A 136 20.40 -4.49 -30.79
C GLU A 136 19.75 -4.96 -32.09
N SER A 137 18.42 -5.14 -32.08
CA SER A 137 17.65 -5.51 -33.26
C SER A 137 17.72 -4.40 -34.32
N ALA A 138 17.60 -3.13 -33.90
CA ALA A 138 17.75 -1.97 -34.78
C ALA A 138 19.15 -1.88 -35.39
N LYS A 139 20.21 -2.10 -34.60
CA LYS A 139 21.60 -2.17 -35.11
C LYS A 139 21.77 -3.25 -36.17
N THR A 140 21.15 -4.42 -35.96
CA THR A 140 21.23 -5.55 -36.89
C THR A 140 20.53 -5.24 -38.21
N VAL A 141 19.38 -4.55 -38.17
CA VAL A 141 18.67 -4.10 -39.38
C VAL A 141 19.52 -3.09 -40.16
N ILE A 142 20.05 -2.06 -39.48
CA ILE A 142 20.91 -1.03 -40.11
C ILE A 142 22.15 -1.68 -40.75
N ALA A 143 22.76 -2.66 -40.08
CA ALA A 143 23.92 -3.38 -40.62
C ALA A 143 23.57 -4.16 -41.89
N LYS A 144 22.44 -4.88 -41.89
CA LYS A 144 21.96 -5.61 -43.07
C LYS A 144 21.57 -4.70 -44.24
N GLU A 145 21.02 -3.52 -43.96
CA GLU A 145 20.74 -2.52 -45.01
C GLU A 145 22.03 -2.05 -45.70
N LYS A 146 23.11 -1.81 -44.93
CA LYS A 146 24.41 -1.42 -45.48
C LYS A 146 25.14 -2.50 -46.28
N GLU A 147 24.85 -3.78 -46.05
CA GLU A 147 25.43 -4.89 -46.84
C GLU A 147 24.71 -5.08 -48.19
N ILE A 148 23.53 -4.49 -48.35
CA ILE A 148 22.71 -4.57 -49.57
C ILE A 148 22.98 -3.37 -50.51
N GLU A 149 23.47 -2.25 -49.98
CA GLU A 149 24.00 -1.09 -50.74
C GLU A 149 25.42 -1.35 -51.29
#